data_AF-A0A7Y8NVI2-F1
#
_entry.id   AF-A0A7Y8NVI2-F1
#
_cell.length_a   1.000
_cell.length_b   1.000
_cell.length_c   1.000
_cell.angle_alpha   90.00
_cell.angle_beta   90.00
_cell.angle_gamma   90.00
#
_symmetry.space_group_name_H-M   'P 1'
#
loop_
_entity.id
_entity.type
_entity.pdbx_description
1 polymer ?
#
loop_
_entity_poly.entity_id
_entity_poly.type
_entity_poly.pdbx_seq_one_letter_code
_entity_poly.pdbx_strand_id
1 'polypeptide(L)'
;MDKIRILFTGDFCPHNRIENLSCIGNFSAVFNDFMDVFAGNDLNVTDLECPLTDLTIGRSKIGPLQKANPNSIRLLQYAGIGLAAMSNNHIMDYGEAGASQTLENCKFTGIATVGIGTNEKDARRPFILHKKGQKIAILNFADNEFLTAPHGIIQANPINEIHNFYDIQKARLDNDRVIVIIHGGNEFYNLPSPRIKELYRYYVDIGADAIISHHTHRFSGYEVYNGKPIFYGLGNFIYDWPKRINSDWNIGFVVRLNITKNIDFDIIPLKQGNDITGVFHLNEQEKKTFHKKLESLNSIIATDFKLEQEFQKYCESVYPMYDAFIEPYFGKVLTAIRKRGLFPKLMSKRKRLLLLNIIRCASHRDVLLNLLKKYE
;
A
#
# COMPACT_ATOMS: atom_id res chain seq x y z
N MET A 1 -9.85 23.69 20.20
CA MET A 1 -10.13 23.11 18.87
C MET A 1 -10.75 21.76 19.08
N ASP A 2 -11.90 21.51 18.46
CA ASP A 2 -12.56 20.20 18.54
C ASP A 2 -11.70 19.16 17.82
N LYS A 3 -11.48 18.03 18.47
CA LYS A 3 -10.65 16.94 17.97
C LYS A 3 -11.30 16.28 16.75
N ILE A 4 -10.62 16.23 15.60
CA ILE A 4 -11.04 15.47 14.42
C ILE A 4 -10.39 14.08 14.48
N ARG A 5 -11.15 13.02 14.23
CA ARG A 5 -10.65 11.63 14.21
C ARG A 5 -10.72 11.06 12.80
N ILE A 6 -9.60 10.63 12.25
CA ILE A 6 -9.54 9.94 10.96
C ILE A 6 -8.91 8.56 11.16
N LEU A 7 -9.64 7.51 10.82
CA LEU A 7 -9.17 6.12 10.90
C LEU A 7 -8.63 5.68 9.54
N PHE A 8 -7.48 5.02 9.52
CA PHE A 8 -6.87 4.40 8.36
C PHE A 8 -6.74 2.90 8.61
N THR A 9 -7.37 2.08 7.77
CA THR A 9 -7.14 0.64 7.77
C THR A 9 -5.92 0.29 6.94
N GLY A 10 -5.36 -0.90 7.11
CA GLY A 10 -4.43 -1.49 6.15
C GLY A 10 -5.09 -1.93 4.84
N ASP A 11 -4.36 -2.74 4.08
CA ASP A 11 -4.70 -3.20 2.74
C ASP A 11 -6.04 -3.97 2.70
N PHE A 12 -6.93 -3.60 1.78
CA PHE A 12 -8.25 -4.21 1.59
C PHE A 12 -8.38 -4.83 0.20
N CYS A 13 -8.34 -6.16 0.17
CA CYS A 13 -8.56 -7.03 -0.98
C CYS A 13 -9.52 -8.17 -0.56
N PRO A 14 -10.84 -7.99 -0.70
CA PRO A 14 -11.86 -8.87 -0.12
C PRO A 14 -12.16 -10.09 -0.99
N HIS A 15 -11.11 -10.81 -1.40
CA HIS A 15 -11.21 -11.99 -2.25
C HIS A 15 -11.31 -13.30 -1.43
N ASN A 16 -11.41 -14.44 -2.12
CA ASN A 16 -11.49 -15.77 -1.51
C ASN A 16 -12.66 -15.92 -0.51
N ARG A 17 -12.41 -16.32 0.77
CA ARG A 17 -13.52 -16.59 1.71
C ARG A 17 -14.32 -15.33 2.03
N ILE A 18 -13.70 -14.15 1.95
CA ILE A 18 -14.35 -12.86 2.19
C ILE A 18 -15.35 -12.53 1.08
N GLU A 19 -15.01 -12.84 -0.18
CA GLU A 19 -15.88 -12.61 -1.32
C GLU A 19 -17.20 -13.39 -1.18
N ASN A 20 -17.11 -14.66 -0.75
CA ASN A 20 -18.29 -15.49 -0.51
C ASN A 20 -19.22 -14.89 0.56
N LEU A 21 -18.66 -14.41 1.68
CA LEU A 21 -19.42 -13.75 2.74
C LEU A 21 -20.07 -12.44 2.25
N SER A 22 -19.36 -11.70 1.40
CA SER A 22 -19.84 -10.47 0.80
C SER A 22 -21.05 -10.71 -0.10
N CYS A 23 -20.97 -11.74 -0.96
CA CYS A 23 -22.04 -12.11 -1.88
C CYS A 23 -23.33 -12.53 -1.18
N ILE A 24 -23.24 -13.18 -0.02
CA ILE A 24 -24.42 -13.59 0.78
C ILE A 24 -24.85 -12.53 1.81
N GLY A 25 -24.17 -11.37 1.87
CA GLY A 25 -24.51 -10.27 2.77
C GLY A 25 -24.15 -10.51 4.26
N ASN A 26 -23.30 -11.48 4.57
CA ASN A 26 -22.91 -11.79 5.95
C ASN A 26 -21.70 -10.93 6.40
N PHE A 27 -21.90 -9.62 6.46
CA PHE A 27 -20.83 -8.66 6.78
C PHE A 27 -20.37 -8.75 8.24
N SER A 28 -21.27 -9.11 9.16
CA SER A 28 -20.90 -9.33 10.57
C SER A 28 -19.84 -10.42 10.74
N ALA A 29 -19.87 -11.47 9.91
CA ALA A 29 -18.83 -12.52 9.94
C ALA A 29 -17.50 -12.07 9.32
N VAL A 30 -17.47 -10.95 8.59
CA VAL A 30 -16.23 -10.35 8.07
C VAL A 30 -15.58 -9.46 9.11
N PHE A 31 -16.36 -8.66 9.85
CA PHE A 31 -15.81 -7.70 10.83
C PHE A 31 -15.75 -8.24 12.27
N ASN A 32 -16.50 -9.30 12.58
CA ASN A 32 -16.58 -9.95 13.89
C ASN A 32 -16.64 -8.94 15.06
N ASP A 33 -15.67 -8.98 15.97
CA ASP A 33 -15.59 -8.10 17.14
C ASP A 33 -14.91 -6.76 16.86
N PHE A 34 -14.46 -6.51 15.62
CA PHE A 34 -13.66 -5.35 15.24
C PHE A 34 -14.47 -4.16 14.70
N MET A 35 -15.79 -4.30 14.60
CA MET A 35 -16.68 -3.26 14.07
C MET A 35 -16.73 -2.01 14.98
N ASP A 36 -16.43 -2.16 16.27
CA ASP A 36 -16.36 -1.08 17.26
C ASP A 36 -15.33 0.01 16.90
N VAL A 37 -14.25 -0.37 16.21
CA VAL A 37 -13.13 0.52 15.86
C VAL A 37 -13.54 1.65 14.89
N PHE A 38 -14.56 1.40 14.07
CA PHE A 38 -15.10 2.35 13.09
C PHE A 38 -16.01 3.41 13.70
N ALA A 39 -16.43 3.23 14.95
CA ALA A 39 -17.33 4.15 15.64
C ALA A 39 -16.61 5.42 16.13
N GLY A 40 -17.31 6.56 16.07
CA GLY A 40 -16.84 7.82 16.65
C GLY A 40 -15.69 8.52 15.90
N ASN A 41 -15.40 8.08 14.67
CA ASN A 41 -14.48 8.73 13.74
C ASN A 41 -15.24 9.73 12.86
N ASP A 42 -14.59 10.82 12.45
CA ASP A 42 -15.15 11.79 11.50
C ASP A 42 -15.00 11.32 10.04
N LEU A 43 -14.02 10.45 9.77
CA LEU A 43 -13.79 9.79 8.48
C LEU A 43 -13.09 8.45 8.72
N ASN A 44 -13.54 7.40 8.03
CA ASN A 44 -12.83 6.12 7.93
C ASN A 44 -12.28 5.96 6.51
N VAL A 45 -11.01 5.60 6.40
CA VAL A 45 -10.24 5.50 5.15
C VAL A 45 -9.71 4.08 5.02
N THR A 46 -9.78 3.53 3.81
CA THR A 46 -9.22 2.20 3.48
C THR A 46 -8.38 2.28 2.22
N ASP A 47 -7.38 1.40 2.09
CA ASP A 47 -6.68 1.17 0.83
C ASP A 47 -7.40 0.07 0.04
N LEU A 48 -8.22 0.46 -0.93
CA LEU A 48 -8.94 -0.48 -1.80
C LEU A 48 -7.96 -0.98 -2.85
N GLU A 49 -7.27 -2.07 -2.51
CA GLU A 49 -6.12 -2.54 -3.26
C GLU A 49 -6.48 -3.29 -4.54
N CYS A 50 -7.69 -3.81 -4.68
CA CYS A 50 -8.07 -4.53 -5.89
C CYS A 50 -9.32 -3.96 -6.56
N PRO A 51 -9.45 -4.12 -7.89
CA PRO A 51 -10.68 -3.74 -8.58
C PRO A 51 -11.83 -4.63 -8.12
N LEU A 52 -12.98 -4.00 -7.92
CA LEU A 52 -14.24 -4.66 -7.60
C LEU A 52 -15.00 -4.88 -8.92
N THR A 53 -14.76 -6.03 -9.54
CA THR A 53 -15.14 -6.32 -10.93
C THR A 53 -15.52 -7.79 -11.14
N ASP A 54 -16.47 -8.02 -12.03
CA ASP A 54 -16.86 -9.35 -12.50
C ASP A 54 -16.07 -9.82 -13.74
N LEU A 55 -15.26 -8.94 -14.33
CA LEU A 55 -14.44 -9.24 -15.51
C LEU A 55 -13.51 -10.43 -15.28
N THR A 56 -13.39 -11.30 -16.28
CA THR A 56 -12.61 -12.55 -16.18
C THR A 56 -11.26 -12.48 -16.89
N ILE A 57 -11.09 -11.51 -17.77
CA ILE A 57 -9.85 -11.31 -18.53
C ILE A 57 -9.11 -10.14 -17.91
N GLY A 58 -7.95 -10.43 -17.32
CA GLY A 58 -7.05 -9.41 -16.78
C GLY A 58 -6.01 -8.95 -17.79
N ARG A 59 -5.25 -7.91 -17.42
CA ARG A 59 -4.12 -7.41 -18.20
C ARG A 59 -2.96 -8.41 -18.21
N SER A 60 -2.04 -8.23 -19.18
CA SER A 60 -0.73 -8.87 -19.10
C SER A 60 0.09 -8.18 -18.01
N LYS A 61 0.53 -8.94 -16.99
CA LYS A 61 1.49 -8.47 -15.98
C LYS A 61 2.28 -9.62 -15.36
N ILE A 62 3.38 -9.29 -14.70
CA ILE A 62 4.10 -10.19 -13.79
C ILE A 62 3.49 -10.05 -12.40
N GLY A 63 3.37 -11.16 -11.67
CA GLY A 63 2.70 -11.21 -10.37
C GLY A 63 1.25 -11.71 -10.47
N PRO A 64 0.56 -11.91 -9.33
CA PRO A 64 -0.83 -12.35 -9.33
C PRO A 64 -1.76 -11.22 -9.83
N LEU A 65 -2.80 -11.59 -10.56
CA LEU A 65 -3.94 -10.71 -10.81
C LEU A 65 -4.89 -10.79 -9.61
N GLN A 66 -5.26 -9.64 -9.06
CA GLN A 66 -6.18 -9.51 -7.95
C GLN A 66 -7.45 -8.83 -8.39
N LYS A 67 -8.57 -9.30 -7.84
CA LYS A 67 -9.88 -8.65 -7.90
C LYS A 67 -10.77 -9.21 -6.81
N ALA A 68 -11.88 -8.54 -6.59
CA ALA A 68 -13.00 -9.11 -5.85
C ALA A 68 -14.34 -8.77 -6.53
N ASN A 69 -15.40 -9.44 -6.12
CA ASN A 69 -16.74 -9.22 -6.63
C ASN A 69 -17.19 -7.76 -6.41
N PRO A 70 -17.90 -7.14 -7.37
CA PRO A 70 -18.48 -5.80 -7.21
C PRO A 70 -19.28 -5.61 -5.92
N ASN A 71 -19.99 -6.64 -5.46
CA ASN A 71 -20.79 -6.59 -4.23
C ASN A 71 -19.95 -6.37 -2.96
N SER A 72 -18.65 -6.64 -3.00
CA SER A 72 -17.75 -6.40 -1.86
C SER A 72 -17.65 -4.91 -1.50
N ILE A 73 -18.09 -3.98 -2.36
CA ILE A 73 -18.23 -2.56 -2.01
C ILE A 73 -19.15 -2.35 -0.79
N ARG A 74 -20.13 -3.24 -0.59
CA ARG A 74 -21.06 -3.19 0.53
C ARG A 74 -20.39 -3.46 1.87
N LEU A 75 -19.25 -4.16 1.91
CA LEU A 75 -18.44 -4.29 3.13
C LEU A 75 -17.92 -2.92 3.59
N LEU A 76 -17.41 -2.12 2.64
CA LEU A 76 -16.90 -0.79 2.92
C LEU A 76 -18.04 0.14 3.39
N GLN A 77 -19.21 0.03 2.75
CA GLN A 77 -20.40 0.76 3.19
C GLN A 77 -20.85 0.35 4.61
N TYR A 78 -20.85 -0.95 4.91
CA TYR A 78 -21.19 -1.49 6.24
C TYR A 78 -20.22 -1.00 7.32
N ALA A 79 -18.92 -0.95 7.02
CA ALA A 79 -17.90 -0.41 7.92
C ALA A 79 -17.92 1.12 8.07
N GLY A 80 -18.78 1.82 7.31
CA GLY A 80 -18.81 3.28 7.30
C GLY A 80 -17.52 3.90 6.76
N ILE A 81 -16.88 3.26 5.77
CA ILE A 81 -15.77 3.84 5.01
C ILE A 81 -16.29 5.02 4.20
N GLY A 82 -15.66 6.18 4.36
CA GLY A 82 -16.00 7.40 3.62
C GLY A 82 -15.04 7.71 2.48
N LEU A 83 -13.84 7.11 2.50
CA LEU A 83 -12.80 7.33 1.50
C LEU A 83 -12.03 6.04 1.18
N ALA A 84 -11.93 5.72 -0.10
CA ALA A 84 -11.05 4.67 -0.64
C ALA A 84 -9.82 5.31 -1.29
N ALA A 85 -8.63 5.01 -0.77
CA ALA A 85 -7.37 5.18 -1.49
C ALA A 85 -7.26 4.08 -2.55
N MET A 86 -6.92 4.45 -3.77
CA MET A 86 -6.99 3.55 -4.94
C MET A 86 -5.78 3.69 -5.86
N SER A 87 -4.78 4.49 -5.50
CA SER A 87 -3.47 4.40 -6.13
C SER A 87 -2.70 3.24 -5.51
N ASN A 88 -2.61 2.14 -6.24
CA ASN A 88 -1.91 0.92 -5.87
C ASN A 88 -1.63 0.07 -7.13
N ASN A 89 -0.78 -0.95 -6.98
CA ASN A 89 -0.27 -1.77 -8.08
C ASN A 89 -1.29 -2.77 -8.66
N HIS A 90 -2.47 -2.90 -8.04
CA HIS A 90 -3.47 -3.89 -8.37
C HIS A 90 -4.76 -3.30 -8.96
N ILE A 91 -5.02 -1.99 -8.79
CA ILE A 91 -6.28 -1.36 -9.26
C ILE A 91 -6.54 -1.53 -10.77
N MET A 92 -5.46 -1.69 -11.56
CA MET A 92 -5.51 -1.88 -13.01
C MET A 92 -5.40 -3.34 -13.45
N ASP A 93 -5.48 -4.33 -12.55
CA ASP A 93 -5.28 -5.74 -12.89
C ASP A 93 -6.27 -6.27 -13.93
N TYR A 94 -7.47 -5.70 -13.97
CA TYR A 94 -8.50 -6.00 -14.97
C TYR A 94 -8.70 -4.84 -15.96
N GLY A 95 -7.62 -4.09 -16.17
CA GLY A 95 -7.55 -2.95 -17.07
C GLY A 95 -8.43 -1.79 -16.62
N GLU A 96 -8.59 -0.84 -17.54
CA GLU A 96 -9.41 0.35 -17.33
C GLU A 96 -10.87 0.02 -17.01
N ALA A 97 -11.42 -1.03 -17.62
CA ALA A 97 -12.80 -1.42 -17.38
C ALA A 97 -13.03 -1.86 -15.92
N GLY A 98 -12.11 -2.63 -15.34
CA GLY A 98 -12.19 -3.04 -13.92
C GLY A 98 -12.04 -1.85 -12.97
N ALA A 99 -11.12 -0.93 -13.27
CA ALA A 99 -10.95 0.31 -12.50
C ALA A 99 -12.19 1.22 -12.59
N SER A 100 -12.77 1.36 -13.78
CA SER A 100 -13.99 2.16 -14.02
C SER A 100 -15.19 1.61 -13.26
N GLN A 101 -15.43 0.30 -13.33
CA GLN A 101 -16.49 -0.35 -12.53
C GLN A 101 -16.29 -0.09 -11.03
N THR A 102 -15.05 -0.13 -10.55
CA THR A 102 -14.74 0.15 -9.14
C THR A 102 -15.06 1.60 -8.75
N LEU A 103 -14.68 2.57 -9.59
CA LEU A 103 -15.04 3.99 -9.40
C LEU A 103 -16.55 4.21 -9.37
N GLU A 104 -17.28 3.56 -10.29
CA GLU A 104 -18.74 3.62 -10.34
C GLU A 104 -19.38 3.01 -9.08
N ASN A 105 -18.87 1.88 -8.60
CA ASN A 105 -19.32 1.25 -7.37
C ASN A 105 -19.12 2.19 -6.17
N CYS A 106 -17.94 2.79 -6.02
CA CYS A 106 -17.66 3.76 -4.96
C CYS A 106 -18.62 4.96 -5.02
N LYS A 107 -18.82 5.53 -6.22
CA LYS A 107 -19.75 6.63 -6.44
C LYS A 107 -21.19 6.27 -6.07
N PHE A 108 -21.65 5.08 -6.47
CA PHE A 108 -23.01 4.59 -6.18
C PHE A 108 -23.25 4.42 -4.67
N THR A 109 -22.24 3.97 -3.92
CA THR A 109 -22.34 3.80 -2.46
C THR A 109 -21.99 5.05 -1.65
N GLY A 110 -21.66 6.17 -2.31
CA GLY A 110 -21.27 7.41 -1.64
C GLY A 110 -19.88 7.38 -1.00
N ILE A 111 -19.02 6.44 -1.40
CA ILE A 111 -17.63 6.34 -0.93
C ILE A 111 -16.77 7.22 -1.85
N ALA A 112 -16.10 8.21 -1.28
CA ALA A 112 -15.17 9.05 -2.05
C ALA A 112 -13.91 8.27 -2.43
N THR A 113 -13.19 8.74 -3.44
CA THR A 113 -11.94 8.11 -3.90
C THR A 113 -10.80 9.13 -3.97
N VAL A 114 -9.57 8.65 -3.86
CA VAL A 114 -8.35 9.46 -4.01
C VAL A 114 -7.24 8.63 -4.66
N GLY A 115 -6.34 9.28 -5.39
CA GLY A 115 -5.19 8.64 -6.03
C GLY A 115 -5.50 7.97 -7.38
N ILE A 116 -6.70 8.14 -7.91
CA ILE A 116 -7.14 7.61 -9.20
C ILE A 116 -8.06 8.59 -9.90
N GLY A 117 -8.02 8.65 -11.22
CA GLY A 117 -8.90 9.52 -12.00
C GLY A 117 -8.91 9.19 -13.49
N THR A 118 -9.81 9.84 -14.23
CA THR A 118 -9.99 9.68 -15.69
C THR A 118 -8.92 10.38 -16.53
N ASN A 119 -7.90 10.94 -15.88
CA ASN A 119 -6.67 11.48 -16.44
C ASN A 119 -5.69 11.78 -15.29
N GLU A 120 -4.45 12.13 -15.62
CA GLU A 120 -3.40 12.44 -14.64
C GLU A 120 -3.81 13.55 -13.65
N LYS A 121 -4.45 14.62 -14.13
CA LYS A 121 -4.86 15.76 -13.29
C LYS A 121 -5.91 15.35 -12.26
N ASP A 122 -6.87 14.52 -12.66
CA ASP A 122 -7.90 14.01 -11.77
C ASP A 122 -7.31 13.02 -10.75
N ALA A 123 -6.39 12.15 -11.17
CA ALA A 123 -5.71 11.20 -10.27
C ALA A 123 -4.88 11.90 -9.18
N ARG A 124 -4.30 13.05 -9.53
CA ARG A 124 -3.51 13.91 -8.61
C ARG A 124 -4.35 14.79 -7.70
N ARG A 125 -5.66 14.86 -7.89
CA ARG A 125 -6.53 15.74 -7.10
C ARG A 125 -6.67 15.19 -5.67
N PRO A 126 -6.40 16.01 -4.63
CA PRO A 126 -6.61 15.58 -3.25
C PRO A 126 -8.11 15.45 -2.93
N PHE A 127 -8.43 14.53 -2.03
CA PHE A 127 -9.71 14.54 -1.33
C PHE A 127 -9.67 15.58 -0.21
N ILE A 128 -10.71 16.41 -0.07
CA ILE A 128 -10.76 17.46 0.96
C ILE A 128 -11.88 17.15 1.96
N LEU A 129 -11.50 16.88 3.20
CA LEU A 129 -12.43 16.75 4.32
C LEU A 129 -12.67 18.12 4.97
N HIS A 130 -13.93 18.56 4.98
CA HIS A 130 -14.37 19.74 5.73
C HIS A 130 -15.05 19.29 7.03
N LYS A 131 -14.39 19.50 8.18
CA LYS A 131 -14.95 19.09 9.48
C LYS A 131 -14.51 20.03 10.58
N LYS A 132 -15.43 20.38 11.49
CA LYS A 132 -15.12 21.21 12.69
C LYS A 132 -14.36 22.50 12.35
N GLY A 133 -14.73 23.13 11.23
CA GLY A 133 -14.12 24.36 10.74
C GLY A 133 -12.72 24.22 10.12
N GLN A 134 -12.19 22.99 9.98
CA GLN A 134 -10.90 22.74 9.36
C GLN A 134 -11.06 22.03 8.00
N LYS A 135 -10.09 22.28 7.11
CA LYS A 135 -9.90 21.58 5.84
C LYS A 135 -8.69 20.65 5.93
N ILE A 136 -8.89 19.37 5.65
CA ILE A 136 -7.85 18.36 5.64
C ILE A 136 -7.76 17.78 4.23
N ALA A 137 -6.63 18.00 3.56
CA ALA A 137 -6.33 17.38 2.28
C ALA A 137 -5.75 15.99 2.49
N ILE A 138 -6.21 15.02 1.70
CA ILE A 138 -5.66 13.67 1.64
C ILE A 138 -5.20 13.43 0.20
N LEU A 139 -3.93 13.05 0.04
CA LEU A 139 -3.31 12.66 -1.22
C LEU A 139 -2.99 11.16 -1.17
N ASN A 140 -2.98 10.51 -2.32
CA ASN A 140 -2.58 9.10 -2.42
C ASN A 140 -1.66 8.87 -3.61
N PHE A 141 -0.52 8.22 -3.35
CA PHE A 141 0.53 7.89 -4.32
C PHE A 141 0.86 6.39 -4.28
N ALA A 142 1.40 5.83 -5.35
CA ALA A 142 1.87 4.44 -5.37
C ALA A 142 3.20 4.24 -6.10
N ASP A 143 3.97 3.21 -5.73
CA ASP A 143 5.10 2.77 -6.55
C ASP A 143 4.61 2.45 -7.98
N ASN A 144 5.43 2.78 -8.99
CA ASN A 144 5.03 2.71 -10.39
C ASN A 144 5.03 1.28 -10.94
N GLU A 145 4.11 0.46 -10.44
CA GLU A 145 3.89 -0.93 -10.82
C GLU A 145 2.49 -1.07 -11.45
N PHE A 146 2.43 -1.08 -12.78
CA PHE A 146 1.19 -1.30 -13.55
C PHE A 146 0.05 -0.30 -13.24
N LEU A 147 0.37 0.94 -12.85
CA LEU A 147 -0.59 1.98 -12.44
C LEU A 147 -1.46 2.58 -13.58
N THR A 148 -1.16 2.23 -14.82
CA THR A 148 -1.92 2.66 -16.01
C THR A 148 -2.33 1.45 -16.83
N ALA A 149 -3.53 1.48 -17.41
CA ALA A 149 -3.92 0.50 -18.41
C ALA A 149 -3.35 0.88 -19.79
N PRO A 150 -2.86 -0.07 -20.60
CA PRO A 150 -2.47 0.20 -21.99
C PRO A 150 -3.63 0.84 -22.76
N HIS A 151 -3.38 1.98 -23.41
CA HIS A 151 -4.37 2.76 -24.18
C HIS A 151 -5.56 3.32 -23.38
N GLY A 152 -5.54 3.24 -22.05
CA GLY A 152 -6.62 3.75 -21.21
C GLY A 152 -6.44 5.21 -20.76
N ILE A 153 -7.55 5.85 -20.37
CA ILE A 153 -7.55 7.21 -19.81
C ILE A 153 -7.52 7.21 -18.29
N ILE A 154 -8.00 6.15 -17.63
CA ILE A 154 -7.89 6.02 -16.16
C ILE A 154 -6.42 5.83 -15.76
N GLN A 155 -5.99 6.61 -14.77
CA GLN A 155 -4.64 6.57 -14.21
C GLN A 155 -4.70 6.54 -12.69
N ALA A 156 -3.85 5.72 -12.08
CA ALA A 156 -3.50 5.84 -10.68
C ALA A 156 -2.30 6.79 -10.52
N ASN A 157 -2.25 7.51 -9.40
CA ASN A 157 -1.27 8.56 -9.15
C ASN A 157 0.09 7.98 -8.67
N PRO A 158 1.15 8.03 -9.49
CA PRO A 158 2.43 7.42 -9.13
C PRO A 158 3.19 8.23 -8.09
N ILE A 159 4.15 7.59 -7.42
CA ILE A 159 5.27 8.28 -6.79
C ILE A 159 6.11 8.91 -7.90
N ASN A 160 6.03 10.23 -8.00
CA ASN A 160 6.90 11.06 -8.81
C ASN A 160 7.29 12.26 -7.97
N GLU A 161 8.55 12.33 -7.54
CA GLU A 161 9.00 13.29 -6.53
C GLU A 161 8.74 14.76 -6.92
N ILE A 162 8.82 15.08 -8.22
CA ILE A 162 8.59 16.42 -8.74
C ILE A 162 7.10 16.75 -8.72
N HIS A 163 6.24 15.87 -9.25
CA HIS A 163 4.79 16.11 -9.24
C HIS A 163 4.24 16.13 -7.82
N ASN A 164 4.69 15.19 -6.98
CA ASN A 164 4.27 15.06 -5.59
C ASN A 164 4.70 16.30 -4.79
N PHE A 165 5.86 16.89 -5.09
CA PHE A 165 6.26 18.17 -4.51
C PHE A 165 5.23 19.27 -4.76
N TYR A 166 4.85 19.48 -6.02
CA TYR A 166 3.88 20.52 -6.38
C TYR A 166 2.49 20.22 -5.81
N ASP A 167 2.08 18.95 -5.78
CA ASP A 167 0.76 18.55 -5.29
C ASP A 167 0.66 18.75 -3.77
N ILE A 168 1.69 18.37 -3.01
CA ILE A 168 1.74 18.58 -1.55
C ILE A 168 1.81 20.07 -1.21
N GLN A 169 2.65 20.85 -1.90
CA GLN A 169 2.75 22.30 -1.68
C GLN A 169 1.42 22.99 -1.97
N LYS A 170 0.78 22.65 -3.08
CA LYS A 170 -0.54 23.19 -3.44
C LYS A 170 -1.60 22.80 -2.41
N ALA A 171 -1.64 21.55 -1.98
CA ALA A 171 -2.55 21.10 -0.95
C ALA A 171 -2.32 21.86 0.37
N ARG A 172 -1.06 22.12 0.74
CA ARG A 172 -0.70 22.84 1.96
C ARG A 172 -1.13 24.31 1.96
N LEU A 173 -1.16 24.97 0.80
CA LEU A 173 -1.59 26.37 0.68
C LEU A 173 -3.08 26.57 1.01
N ASP A 174 -3.94 25.63 0.62
CA ASP A 174 -5.40 25.79 0.69
C ASP A 174 -6.06 25.04 1.88
N ASN A 175 -5.27 24.29 2.66
CA ASN A 175 -5.77 23.38 3.70
C ASN A 175 -4.97 23.48 5.00
N ASP A 176 -5.66 23.28 6.14
CA ASP A 176 -5.05 23.35 7.46
C ASP A 176 -4.08 22.18 7.71
N ARG A 177 -4.41 21.02 7.14
CA ARG A 177 -3.65 19.77 7.24
C ARG A 177 -3.52 19.07 5.90
N VAL A 178 -2.39 18.38 5.71
CA VAL A 178 -2.17 17.49 4.56
C VAL A 178 -1.79 16.10 5.07
N ILE A 179 -2.50 15.06 4.63
CA ILE A 179 -2.17 13.67 4.91
C ILE A 179 -1.81 12.99 3.59
N VAL A 180 -0.74 12.20 3.57
CA VAL A 180 -0.31 11.46 2.39
C VAL A 180 -0.42 9.97 2.64
N ILE A 181 -1.14 9.27 1.76
CA ILE A 181 -1.25 7.82 1.74
C ILE A 181 -0.33 7.28 0.64
N ILE A 182 0.52 6.30 0.96
CA ILE A 182 1.50 5.78 0.00
C ILE A 182 1.39 4.26 -0.10
N HIS A 183 1.18 3.75 -1.31
CA HIS A 183 1.17 2.33 -1.59
C HIS A 183 2.50 1.94 -2.26
N GLY A 184 3.51 1.60 -1.45
CA GLY A 184 4.84 1.27 -1.96
C GLY A 184 5.76 0.69 -0.90
N GLY A 185 6.94 0.25 -1.34
CA GLY A 185 7.93 -0.44 -0.52
C GLY A 185 8.21 -1.86 -1.00
N ASN A 186 8.95 -2.63 -0.20
CA ASN A 186 9.32 -4.00 -0.57
C ASN A 186 8.32 -4.99 0.03
N GLU A 187 7.58 -5.70 -0.82
CA GLU A 187 6.67 -6.77 -0.37
C GLU A 187 7.38 -7.76 0.57
N PHE A 188 6.64 -8.18 1.61
CA PHE A 188 7.08 -9.13 2.63
C PHE A 188 8.24 -8.67 3.52
N TYR A 189 8.61 -7.39 3.47
CA TYR A 189 9.62 -6.80 4.33
C TYR A 189 8.99 -5.81 5.34
N ASN A 190 9.30 -5.97 6.63
CA ASN A 190 8.68 -5.18 7.71
C ASN A 190 9.31 -3.79 7.91
N LEU A 191 10.39 -3.43 7.24
CA LEU A 191 11.08 -2.15 7.43
C LEU A 191 11.08 -1.34 6.12
N PRO A 192 11.08 -0.01 6.17
CA PRO A 192 11.32 0.78 4.97
C PRO A 192 12.76 0.60 4.50
N SER A 193 13.00 0.74 3.19
CA SER A 193 14.37 1.01 2.74
C SER A 193 14.82 2.40 3.20
N PRO A 194 16.14 2.66 3.35
CA PRO A 194 16.67 3.98 3.66
C PRO A 194 16.11 5.09 2.74
N ARG A 195 15.99 4.81 1.44
CA ARG A 195 15.40 5.72 0.45
C ARG A 195 13.92 6.03 0.73
N ILE A 196 13.12 5.03 1.10
CA ILE A 196 11.69 5.24 1.41
C ILE A 196 11.54 6.10 2.67
N LYS A 197 12.36 5.86 3.69
CA LYS A 197 12.41 6.71 4.89
C LYS A 197 12.77 8.15 4.55
N GLU A 198 13.80 8.36 3.73
CA GLU A 198 14.19 9.70 3.27
C GLU A 198 13.08 10.38 2.48
N LEU A 199 12.43 9.67 1.55
CA LEU A 199 11.32 10.20 0.74
C LEU A 199 10.13 10.64 1.62
N TYR A 200 9.78 9.85 2.63
CA TYR A 200 8.64 10.16 3.50
C TYR A 200 8.97 11.34 4.42
N ARG A 201 10.19 11.43 4.95
CA ARG A 201 10.65 12.62 5.67
C ARG A 201 10.63 13.87 4.78
N TYR A 202 11.08 13.74 3.52
CA TYR A 202 10.99 14.82 2.54
C TYR A 202 9.56 15.30 2.34
N TYR A 203 8.58 14.41 2.18
CA TYR A 203 7.16 14.78 2.07
C TYR A 203 6.63 15.53 3.30
N VAL A 204 7.09 15.17 4.51
CA VAL A 204 6.81 15.96 5.72
C VAL A 204 7.43 17.35 5.64
N ASP A 205 8.69 17.46 5.24
CA ASP A 205 9.41 18.75 5.14
C ASP A 205 8.74 19.72 4.14
N ILE A 206 8.12 19.19 3.09
CA ILE A 206 7.42 20.00 2.08
C ILE A 206 5.92 20.17 2.37
N GLY A 207 5.41 19.74 3.52
CA GLY A 207 4.09 20.15 4.00
C GLY A 207 3.12 19.04 4.41
N ALA A 208 3.50 17.76 4.33
CA ALA A 208 2.67 16.69 4.89
C ALA A 208 2.67 16.73 6.43
N ASP A 209 1.49 16.63 7.03
CA ASP A 209 1.29 16.55 8.48
C ASP A 209 1.26 15.10 9.00
N ALA A 210 1.02 14.11 8.13
CA ALA A 210 1.11 12.69 8.44
C ALA A 210 1.31 11.85 7.17
N ILE A 211 1.95 10.70 7.31
CA ILE A 211 2.14 9.72 6.23
C ILE A 211 1.66 8.35 6.67
N ILE A 212 0.81 7.71 5.86
CA ILE A 212 0.30 6.36 6.07
C ILE A 212 0.71 5.49 4.88
N SER A 213 1.41 4.37 5.13
CA SER A 213 1.91 3.50 4.06
C SER A 213 1.27 2.11 4.06
N HIS A 214 1.15 1.55 2.85
CA HIS A 214 0.51 0.28 2.49
C HIS A 214 1.48 -0.63 1.72
N HIS A 215 0.98 -1.64 0.99
CA HIS A 215 1.67 -2.48 -0.02
C HIS A 215 2.51 -3.65 0.51
N THR A 216 3.29 -3.47 1.58
CA THR A 216 4.26 -4.50 1.96
C THR A 216 3.62 -5.80 2.49
N HIS A 217 2.31 -5.79 2.74
CA HIS A 217 1.51 -6.86 3.35
C HIS A 217 2.05 -7.36 4.69
N ARG A 218 2.90 -6.54 5.32
CA ARG A 218 3.54 -6.77 6.60
C ARG A 218 3.48 -5.47 7.35
N PHE A 219 2.92 -5.47 8.54
CA PHE A 219 2.96 -4.25 9.34
C PHE A 219 4.40 -3.84 9.63
N SER A 220 4.66 -2.54 9.57
CA SER A 220 5.96 -1.93 9.83
C SER A 220 5.91 -1.12 11.13
N GLY A 221 7.05 -0.53 11.48
CA GLY A 221 7.11 0.48 12.52
C GLY A 221 6.66 1.85 12.03
N TYR A 222 6.78 2.82 12.92
CA TYR A 222 6.53 4.22 12.66
C TYR A 222 7.63 5.09 13.27
N GLU A 223 7.69 6.35 12.84
CA GLU A 223 8.43 7.39 13.55
C GLU A 223 7.60 8.66 13.68
N VAL A 224 8.02 9.55 14.59
CA VAL A 224 7.47 10.91 14.68
C VAL A 224 8.59 11.87 14.27
N TYR A 225 8.54 12.31 13.01
CA TYR A 225 9.54 13.19 12.42
C TYR A 225 9.02 14.63 12.41
N ASN A 226 9.75 15.58 13.00
CA ASN A 226 9.31 16.98 13.15
C ASN A 226 7.89 17.12 13.76
N GLY A 227 7.55 16.23 14.70
CA GLY A 227 6.22 16.19 15.35
C GLY A 227 5.10 15.64 14.46
N LYS A 228 5.42 15.03 13.31
CA LYS A 228 4.47 14.45 12.36
C LYS A 228 4.63 12.92 12.32
N PRO A 229 3.55 12.14 12.47
CA PRO A 229 3.65 10.68 12.40
C PRO A 229 3.87 10.19 10.97
N ILE A 230 4.80 9.25 10.82
CA ILE A 230 5.08 8.51 9.57
C ILE A 230 4.95 7.02 9.88
N PHE A 231 3.95 6.37 9.27
CA PHE A 231 3.74 4.91 9.36
C PHE A 231 4.23 4.23 8.09
N TYR A 232 5.15 3.27 8.22
CA TYR A 232 5.82 2.63 7.08
C TYR A 232 5.11 1.38 6.53
N GLY A 233 3.97 1.01 7.11
CA GLY A 233 3.19 -0.15 6.69
C GLY A 233 2.18 -0.53 7.76
N LEU A 234 0.89 -0.56 7.42
CA LEU A 234 -0.16 -1.00 8.35
C LEU A 234 -0.36 -2.53 8.34
N GLY A 235 0.14 -3.21 7.31
CA GLY A 235 -0.17 -4.60 7.03
C GLY A 235 -1.56 -4.75 6.41
N ASN A 236 -2.05 -5.99 6.34
CA ASN A 236 -3.36 -6.27 5.74
C ASN A 236 -4.48 -5.98 6.74
N PHE A 237 -5.53 -5.31 6.27
CA PHE A 237 -6.79 -5.21 7.01
C PHE A 237 -7.69 -6.39 6.67
N ILE A 238 -8.04 -6.56 5.40
CA ILE A 238 -8.83 -7.69 4.88
C ILE A 238 -8.14 -8.16 3.62
N TYR A 239 -7.38 -9.25 3.72
CA TYR A 239 -6.69 -9.84 2.58
C TYR A 239 -6.54 -11.34 2.83
N ASP A 240 -7.59 -12.09 2.52
CA ASP A 240 -7.68 -13.51 2.86
C ASP A 240 -6.93 -14.37 1.82
N TRP A 241 -5.70 -14.76 2.13
CA TRP A 241 -4.84 -15.53 1.23
C TRP A 241 -4.62 -16.97 1.74
N PRO A 242 -5.23 -18.00 1.12
CA PRO A 242 -5.20 -19.38 1.63
C PRO A 242 -3.79 -19.96 1.87
N LYS A 243 -2.79 -19.51 1.12
CA LYS A 243 -1.40 -20.00 1.27
C LYS A 243 -0.62 -19.31 2.40
N ARG A 244 -1.24 -18.39 3.13
CA ARG A 244 -0.58 -17.55 4.15
C ARG A 244 -1.30 -17.53 5.50
N ILE A 245 -2.30 -18.39 5.70
CA ILE A 245 -3.04 -18.55 6.97
C ILE A 245 -2.07 -18.76 8.14
N ASN A 246 -2.38 -18.16 9.30
CA ASN A 246 -1.60 -18.24 10.54
C ASN A 246 -0.14 -17.78 10.37
N SER A 247 0.07 -16.72 9.59
CA SER A 247 1.40 -16.11 9.40
C SER A 247 1.39 -14.62 9.68
N ASP A 248 2.56 -13.99 9.60
CA ASP A 248 2.75 -12.54 9.65
C ASP A 248 1.89 -11.74 8.63
N TRP A 249 1.21 -12.40 7.68
CA TRP A 249 0.32 -11.81 6.68
C TRP A 249 -1.03 -11.43 7.28
N ASN A 250 -1.38 -12.14 8.35
CA ASN A 250 -2.65 -12.06 9.03
C ASN A 250 -2.61 -11.10 10.21
N ILE A 251 -1.49 -10.41 10.47
CA ILE A 251 -1.35 -9.45 11.55
C ILE A 251 -1.12 -8.07 10.96
N GLY A 252 -1.89 -7.10 11.45
CA GLY A 252 -1.81 -5.71 11.04
C GLY A 252 -2.23 -4.78 12.17
N PHE A 253 -2.42 -3.52 11.85
CA PHE A 253 -3.08 -2.57 12.73
C PHE A 253 -3.79 -1.49 11.92
N VAL A 254 -4.79 -0.87 12.53
CA VAL A 254 -5.36 0.38 12.02
C VAL A 254 -4.81 1.54 12.83
N VAL A 255 -4.74 2.72 12.19
CA VAL A 255 -4.28 3.95 12.83
C VAL A 255 -5.43 4.92 12.90
N ARG A 256 -5.74 5.42 14.10
CA ARG A 256 -6.65 6.55 14.28
C ARG A 256 -5.84 7.80 14.55
N LEU A 257 -5.80 8.73 13.59
CA LEU A 257 -5.22 10.04 13.81
C LEU A 257 -6.19 10.91 14.62
N ASN A 258 -5.69 11.49 15.70
CA ASN A 258 -6.37 12.42 16.59
C ASN A 258 -5.85 13.84 16.30
N ILE A 259 -6.53 14.54 15.40
CA ILE A 259 -6.09 15.83 14.87
C ILE A 259 -6.66 16.95 15.74
N THR A 260 -5.75 17.68 16.37
CA THR A 260 -6.01 18.90 17.14
C THR A 260 -5.07 20.01 16.65
N LYS A 261 -4.44 20.77 17.56
CA LYS A 261 -3.27 21.61 17.23
C LYS A 261 -2.07 20.75 16.83
N ASN A 262 -1.94 19.55 17.41
CA ASN A 262 -0.98 18.53 17.01
C ASN A 262 -1.72 17.30 16.44
N ILE A 263 -0.99 16.39 15.79
CA ILE A 263 -1.54 15.10 15.37
C ILE A 263 -0.99 14.03 16.30
N ASP A 264 -1.84 13.55 17.19
CA ASP A 264 -1.61 12.34 17.98
C ASP A 264 -2.25 11.15 17.26
N PHE A 265 -2.03 9.92 17.73
CA PHE A 265 -2.60 8.74 17.11
C PHE A 265 -2.83 7.59 18.09
N ASP A 266 -3.82 6.77 17.78
CA ASP A 266 -4.04 5.46 18.41
C ASP A 266 -3.65 4.36 17.41
N ILE A 267 -2.90 3.35 17.88
CA ILE A 267 -2.61 2.13 17.13
C ILE A 267 -3.50 1.03 17.68
N ILE A 268 -4.34 0.45 16.81
CA ILE A 268 -5.29 -0.60 17.19
C ILE A 268 -4.93 -1.87 16.42
N PRO A 269 -4.24 -2.83 17.06
CA PRO A 269 -3.78 -4.02 16.39
C PRO A 269 -4.91 -4.99 16.10
N LEU A 270 -4.74 -5.75 15.01
CA LEU A 270 -5.74 -6.69 14.51
C LEU A 270 -5.12 -7.97 13.99
N LYS A 271 -5.95 -9.00 13.89
CA LYS A 271 -5.67 -10.19 13.08
C LYS A 271 -6.77 -10.44 12.06
N GLN A 272 -6.43 -11.00 10.91
CA GLN A 272 -7.38 -11.24 9.82
C GLN A 272 -7.13 -12.57 9.10
N GLY A 273 -8.17 -13.28 8.68
CA GLY A 273 -8.05 -14.39 7.71
C GLY A 273 -7.21 -15.59 8.17
N ASN A 274 -7.21 -15.88 9.47
CA ASN A 274 -6.58 -17.08 10.05
C ASN A 274 -7.48 -18.30 9.86
N ASP A 275 -7.54 -19.21 10.84
CA ASP A 275 -8.46 -20.35 10.86
C ASP A 275 -9.92 -19.90 10.66
N ILE A 276 -10.27 -18.75 11.26
CA ILE A 276 -11.57 -18.10 11.08
C ILE A 276 -11.41 -16.92 10.11
N THR A 277 -12.34 -16.82 9.17
CA THR A 277 -12.43 -15.73 8.19
C THR A 277 -12.79 -14.40 8.87
N GLY A 278 -12.33 -13.29 8.30
CA GLY A 278 -12.64 -11.94 8.77
C GLY A 278 -11.58 -11.38 9.71
N VAL A 279 -11.86 -10.21 10.28
CA VAL A 279 -10.98 -9.42 11.14
C VAL A 279 -11.40 -9.56 12.59
N PHE A 280 -10.42 -9.56 13.49
CA PHE A 280 -10.63 -9.67 14.93
C PHE A 280 -9.66 -8.76 15.70
N HIS A 281 -10.07 -8.38 16.91
CA HIS A 281 -9.13 -7.87 17.90
C HIS A 281 -8.08 -8.92 18.26
N LEU A 282 -6.89 -8.46 18.62
CA LEU A 282 -5.90 -9.31 19.27
C LEU A 282 -6.31 -9.57 20.73
N ASN A 283 -6.07 -10.78 21.23
CA ASN A 283 -6.15 -11.06 22.66
C ASN A 283 -4.94 -10.44 23.40
N GLU A 284 -4.96 -10.44 24.73
CA GLU A 284 -3.93 -9.77 25.55
C GLU A 284 -2.50 -10.31 25.31
N GLN A 285 -2.34 -11.61 25.04
CA GLN A 285 -1.03 -12.20 24.76
C GLN A 285 -0.53 -11.85 23.34
N GLU A 286 -1.45 -11.85 22.37
CA GLU A 286 -1.19 -11.41 21.00
C GLU A 286 -0.81 -9.92 20.98
N LYS A 287 -1.52 -9.06 21.72
CA LYS A 287 -1.19 -7.63 21.89
C LYS A 287 0.22 -7.41 22.43
N LYS A 288 0.62 -8.14 23.48
CA LYS A 288 1.99 -8.06 24.03
C LYS A 288 3.05 -8.42 22.99
N THR A 289 2.79 -9.46 22.19
CA THR A 289 3.69 -9.91 21.13
C THR A 289 3.78 -8.87 20.02
N PHE A 290 2.64 -8.30 19.62
CA PHE A 290 2.54 -7.22 18.65
C PHE A 290 3.35 -5.99 19.10
N HIS A 291 3.12 -5.49 20.31
CA HIS A 291 3.81 -4.30 20.82
C HIS A 291 5.33 -4.51 20.93
N LYS A 292 5.77 -5.67 21.39
CA LYS A 292 7.21 -6.00 21.42
C LYS A 292 7.84 -5.97 20.02
N LYS A 293 7.14 -6.50 19.00
CA LYS A 293 7.61 -6.47 17.61
C LYS A 293 7.62 -5.03 17.08
N LEU A 294 6.57 -4.25 17.35
CA LEU A 294 6.47 -2.85 16.94
C LEU A 294 7.58 -1.99 17.55
N GLU A 295 7.85 -2.12 18.85
CA GLU A 295 8.95 -1.44 19.53
C GLU A 295 10.32 -1.79 18.93
N SER A 296 10.53 -3.07 18.60
CA SER A 296 11.75 -3.52 17.92
C SER A 296 11.92 -2.84 16.56
N LEU A 297 10.88 -2.84 15.72
CA LEU A 297 10.89 -2.17 14.41
C LEU A 297 11.17 -0.67 14.55
N ASN A 298 10.49 0.00 15.48
CA ASN A 298 10.69 1.42 15.76
C ASN A 298 12.14 1.71 16.21
N SER A 299 12.74 0.83 17.01
CA SER A 299 14.12 0.98 17.49
C SER A 299 15.17 0.88 16.36
N ILE A 300 14.85 0.13 15.29
CA ILE A 300 15.67 0.02 14.09
C ILE A 300 15.48 1.26 13.23
N ILE A 301 14.22 1.64 12.98
CA ILE A 301 13.85 2.83 12.20
C ILE A 301 14.44 4.10 12.82
N ALA A 302 14.53 4.21 14.14
CA ALA A 302 15.03 5.40 14.83
C ALA A 302 16.46 5.81 14.42
N THR A 303 17.29 4.89 13.91
CA THR A 303 18.67 5.18 13.53
C THR A 303 18.97 4.72 12.10
N ASP A 304 19.45 5.64 11.26
CA ASP A 304 19.74 5.34 9.85
C ASP A 304 20.78 4.23 9.70
N PHE A 305 21.77 4.16 10.60
CA PHE A 305 22.76 3.09 10.63
C PHE A 305 22.16 1.69 10.82
N LYS A 306 21.26 1.50 11.80
CA LYS A 306 20.61 0.19 12.00
C LYS A 306 19.70 -0.15 10.84
N LEU A 307 18.98 0.83 10.31
CA LEU A 307 18.10 0.64 9.16
C LEU A 307 18.89 0.19 7.92
N GLU A 308 20.01 0.84 7.62
CA GLU A 308 20.91 0.46 6.53
C GLU A 308 21.42 -0.98 6.70
N GLN A 309 21.85 -1.37 7.92
CA GLN A 309 22.29 -2.73 8.18
C GLN A 309 21.19 -3.77 7.96
N GLU A 310 19.98 -3.52 8.48
CA GLU A 310 18.85 -4.44 8.30
C GLU A 310 18.40 -4.51 6.83
N PHE A 311 18.49 -3.40 6.10
CA PHE A 311 18.21 -3.38 4.67
C PHE A 311 19.28 -4.15 3.87
N GLN A 312 20.55 -4.06 4.25
CA GLN A 312 21.61 -4.87 3.65
C GLN A 312 21.37 -6.37 3.89
N LYS A 313 21.00 -6.77 5.11
CA LYS A 313 20.63 -8.17 5.42
C LYS A 313 19.45 -8.64 4.57
N TYR A 314 18.43 -7.79 4.40
CA TYR A 314 17.32 -8.08 3.51
C TYR A 314 17.80 -8.29 2.08
N CYS A 315 18.62 -7.39 1.53
CA CYS A 315 19.21 -7.51 0.20
C CYS A 315 19.98 -8.83 0.02
N GLU A 316 20.77 -9.23 1.01
CA GLU A 316 21.49 -10.52 1.01
C GLU A 316 20.53 -11.71 1.01
N SER A 317 19.43 -11.64 1.77
CA SER A 317 18.42 -12.70 1.84
C SER A 317 17.66 -12.91 0.52
N VAL A 318 17.39 -11.83 -0.21
CA VAL A 318 16.68 -11.88 -1.50
C VAL A 318 17.62 -11.97 -2.70
N TYR A 319 18.93 -11.79 -2.50
CA TYR A 319 19.95 -11.82 -3.55
C TYR A 319 19.83 -13.05 -4.47
N PRO A 320 19.66 -14.30 -3.99
CA PRO A 320 19.56 -15.44 -4.90
C PRO A 320 18.39 -15.37 -5.88
N MET A 321 17.29 -14.72 -5.50
CA MET A 321 16.11 -14.53 -6.34
C MET A 321 16.34 -13.40 -7.35
N TYR A 322 16.76 -12.22 -6.88
CA TYR A 322 17.05 -11.08 -7.75
C TYR A 322 18.21 -11.36 -8.72
N ASP A 323 19.23 -12.09 -8.27
CA ASP A 323 20.35 -12.54 -9.10
C ASP A 323 19.91 -13.49 -10.22
N ALA A 324 18.81 -14.23 -10.03
CA ALA A 324 18.21 -15.06 -11.08
C ALA A 324 17.40 -14.24 -12.09
N PHE A 325 16.76 -13.13 -11.67
CA PHE A 325 15.97 -12.28 -12.57
C PHE A 325 16.80 -11.57 -13.63
N ILE A 326 18.07 -11.27 -13.34
CA ILE A 326 18.98 -10.59 -14.28
C ILE A 326 19.72 -11.54 -15.22
N GLU A 327 19.57 -12.86 -15.04
CA GLU A 327 20.14 -13.85 -15.96
C GLU A 327 19.25 -13.97 -17.21
N PRO A 328 19.83 -14.34 -18.38
CA PRO A 328 19.05 -14.45 -19.62
C PRO A 328 18.05 -15.61 -19.62
N TYR A 329 18.04 -16.44 -18.57
CA TYR A 329 17.15 -17.57 -18.41
C TYR A 329 16.35 -17.42 -17.12
N PHE A 330 15.06 -17.79 -17.16
CA PHE A 330 14.16 -17.74 -16.01
C PHE A 330 13.31 -19.02 -15.96
N GLY A 331 12.96 -19.47 -14.75
CA GLY A 331 12.08 -20.62 -14.55
C GLY A 331 12.49 -21.54 -13.39
N LYS A 332 11.50 -22.17 -12.74
CA LYS A 332 11.68 -22.96 -11.50
C LYS A 332 12.72 -24.08 -11.64
N VAL A 333 12.75 -24.76 -12.78
CA VAL A 333 13.67 -25.87 -13.05
C VAL A 333 15.11 -25.38 -13.14
N LEU A 334 15.37 -24.35 -13.96
CA LEU A 334 16.69 -23.75 -14.13
C LEU A 334 17.22 -23.17 -12.81
N THR A 335 16.37 -22.48 -12.05
CA THR A 335 16.72 -21.99 -10.71
C THR A 335 17.11 -23.14 -9.77
N ALA A 336 16.39 -24.27 -9.80
CA ALA A 336 16.70 -25.43 -8.98
C ALA A 336 18.02 -26.10 -9.38
N ILE A 337 18.28 -26.27 -10.68
CA ILE A 337 19.53 -26.84 -11.20
C ILE A 337 20.73 -25.94 -10.83
N ARG A 338 20.58 -24.61 -10.98
CA ARG A 338 21.59 -23.63 -10.56
C ARG A 338 21.87 -23.67 -9.06
N LYS A 339 20.85 -23.77 -8.21
CA LYS A 339 21.03 -23.91 -6.75
C LYS A 339 21.85 -25.14 -6.36
N ARG A 340 21.85 -26.18 -7.19
CA ARG A 340 22.65 -27.39 -7.01
C ARG A 340 24.06 -27.29 -7.60
N GLY A 341 24.45 -26.14 -8.15
CA GLY A 341 25.75 -25.94 -8.80
C GLY A 341 25.88 -26.61 -10.16
N LEU A 342 24.79 -27.12 -10.73
CA LEU A 342 24.79 -27.91 -11.97
C LEU A 342 24.60 -27.06 -13.24
N PHE A 343 24.50 -25.73 -13.11
CA PHE A 343 24.33 -24.81 -14.24
C PHE A 343 25.13 -23.52 -14.02
N PRO A 344 25.93 -23.07 -15.00
CA PRO A 344 26.80 -21.91 -14.84
C PRO A 344 26.03 -20.58 -14.84
N LYS A 345 26.62 -19.54 -14.23
CA LYS A 345 26.17 -18.14 -14.42
C LYS A 345 26.60 -17.67 -15.81
N LEU A 346 25.66 -17.20 -16.63
CA LEU A 346 25.96 -16.73 -18.00
C LEU A 346 26.22 -15.23 -18.02
N MET A 347 25.68 -14.48 -17.05
CA MET A 347 25.93 -13.06 -16.91
C MET A 347 27.33 -12.77 -16.38
N SER A 348 28.23 -12.37 -17.28
CA SER A 348 29.59 -11.94 -16.93
C SER A 348 29.62 -10.70 -16.02
N LYS A 349 30.72 -10.53 -15.27
CA LYS A 349 30.97 -9.31 -14.47
C LYS A 349 30.82 -8.04 -15.32
N ARG A 350 31.33 -8.06 -16.56
CA ARG A 350 31.22 -6.93 -17.50
C ARG A 350 29.76 -6.58 -17.81
N LYS A 351 28.91 -7.58 -18.12
CA LYS A 351 27.50 -7.33 -18.43
C LYS A 351 26.72 -6.84 -17.20
N ARG A 352 27.03 -7.34 -16.01
CA ARG A 352 26.43 -6.88 -14.75
C ARG A 352 26.79 -5.42 -14.43
N LEU A 353 28.05 -5.03 -14.63
CA LEU A 353 28.48 -3.62 -14.51
C LEU A 353 27.76 -2.71 -15.52
N LEU A 354 27.54 -3.20 -16.75
CA LEU A 354 26.74 -2.46 -17.74
C LEU A 354 25.30 -2.25 -17.26
N LEU A 355 24.62 -3.31 -16.79
CA LEU A 355 23.24 -3.18 -16.27
C LEU A 355 23.17 -2.22 -15.09
N LEU A 356 24.13 -2.29 -14.16
CA LEU A 356 24.23 -1.38 -13.03
C LEU A 356 24.30 0.08 -13.48
N ASN A 357 25.14 0.38 -14.48
CA ASN A 357 25.27 1.73 -15.02
C ASN A 357 23.99 2.20 -15.73
N ILE A 358 23.35 1.31 -16.50
CA ILE A 358 22.09 1.64 -17.20
C ILE A 358 20.97 1.98 -16.19
N ILE A 359 20.87 1.22 -15.10
CA ILE A 359 19.81 1.41 -14.10
C ILE A 359 20.09 2.64 -13.20
N ARG A 360 21.35 2.84 -12.80
CA ARG A 360 21.74 3.93 -11.89
C ARG A 360 21.72 5.30 -12.55
N CYS A 361 22.20 5.40 -13.79
CA CYS A 361 22.20 6.65 -14.54
C CYS A 361 20.77 6.98 -14.98
N ALA A 362 20.22 8.11 -14.51
CA ALA A 362 18.83 8.50 -14.82
C ALA A 362 18.54 8.53 -16.33
N SER A 363 19.43 9.16 -17.10
CA SER A 363 19.25 9.28 -18.57
C SER A 363 19.25 7.92 -19.27
N HIS A 364 20.11 6.97 -18.85
CA HIS A 364 20.07 5.62 -19.41
C HIS A 364 18.85 4.82 -18.94
N ARG A 365 18.42 5.02 -17.69
CA ARG A 365 17.21 4.39 -17.15
C ARG A 365 15.97 4.85 -17.90
N ASP A 366 15.85 6.13 -18.27
CA ASP A 366 14.72 6.65 -19.04
C ASP A 366 14.62 6.00 -20.43
N VAL A 367 15.77 5.81 -21.09
CA VAL A 367 15.82 5.06 -22.35
C VAL A 367 15.43 3.60 -22.14
N LEU A 368 15.96 2.93 -21.10
CA LEU A 368 15.61 1.54 -20.80
C LEU A 368 14.11 1.37 -20.52
N LEU A 369 13.52 2.26 -19.72
CA LEU A 369 12.09 2.23 -19.39
C LEU A 369 11.24 2.39 -20.66
N ASN A 370 11.55 3.37 -21.52
CA ASN A 370 10.82 3.55 -22.78
C ASN A 370 10.97 2.35 -23.74
N LEU A 371 12.14 1.71 -23.77
CA LEU A 371 12.35 0.49 -24.56
C LEU A 371 11.54 -0.70 -24.04
N LEU A 372 11.34 -0.80 -22.73
CA LEU A 372 10.60 -1.90 -22.10
C LEU A 372 9.08 -1.67 -22.08
N LYS A 373 8.61 -0.43 -22.09
CA LYS A 373 7.18 -0.09 -22.17
C LYS A 373 6.43 -0.71 -23.35
N LYS A 374 7.11 -1.07 -24.44
CA LYS A 374 6.50 -1.76 -25.59
C LYS A 374 5.99 -3.18 -25.31
N TYR A 375 6.28 -3.72 -24.13
CA TYR A 375 5.83 -5.04 -23.68
C TYR A 375 4.69 -4.97 -22.65
N GLU A 376 4.35 -3.77 -22.21
CA GLU A 376 3.16 -3.49 -21.39
C GLU A 376 1.94 -3.34 -22.31
#